data_AF-A0A9E0ZFI9-F1
#
_entry.id   AF-A0A9E0ZFI9-F1
#
_cell.length_a   1.000
_cell.length_b   1.000
_cell.length_c   1.000
_cell.angle_alpha   90.00
_cell.angle_beta   90.00
_cell.angle_gamma   90.00
#
_symmetry.space_group_name_H-M   'P 1'
#
loop_
_entity.id
_entity.type
_entity.pdbx_description
1 polymer ?
#
loop_
_entity_poly.entity_id
_entity_poly.type
_entity_poly.pdbx_seq_one_letter_code
_entity_poly.pdbx_strand_id
1 'polypeptide(L)'
;MRNKNGFSRCAEFYIGRLRKEGRHSTAHVYKNALFSFSKFCGTSNVSFRLVTRERLRRYGQYLYECGLKPNTISTYMRMLRS
;
A
#
# COMPACT_ATOMS: atom_id res chain seq x y z
N MET A 1 3.89 23.88 6.67
CA MET A 1 4.20 22.69 7.50
C MET A 1 3.90 21.41 6.71
N ARG A 2 4.92 20.74 6.16
CA ARG A 2 4.75 19.40 5.54
C ARG A 2 4.53 18.42 6.68
N ASN A 3 3.33 17.86 6.81
CA ASN A 3 3.02 16.86 7.83
C ASN A 3 3.96 15.66 7.65
N LYS A 4 4.93 15.51 8.56
CA LYS A 4 6.07 14.59 8.45
C LYS A 4 5.71 13.12 8.71
N ASN A 5 4.43 12.82 9.00
CA ASN A 5 3.92 11.52 9.43
C ASN A 5 2.89 10.97 8.43
N GLY A 6 3.31 10.77 7.18
CA GLY A 6 2.47 10.18 6.13
C GLY A 6 2.50 8.66 6.15
N PHE A 7 1.38 8.01 5.84
CA PHE A 7 1.26 6.57 5.67
C PHE A 7 2.36 6.03 4.73
N SER A 8 2.63 6.76 3.65
CA SER A 8 3.68 6.39 2.67
C SER A 8 5.05 6.19 3.30
N ARG A 9 5.44 7.06 4.25
CA ARG A 9 6.75 6.97 4.90
C ARG A 9 6.84 5.78 5.86
N CYS A 10 5.75 5.49 6.57
CA CYS A 10 5.65 4.28 7.41
C CYS A 10 5.72 3.00 6.55
N ALA A 11 5.00 2.99 5.43
CA ALA A 11 5.03 1.87 4.49
C ALA A 11 6.43 1.68 3.87
N GLU A 12 7.12 2.75 3.48
CA GLU A 12 8.50 2.67 2.98
C GLU A 12 9.48 2.14 4.04
N PHE A 13 9.35 2.59 5.30
CA PHE A 13 10.16 2.05 6.38
C PHE A 13 9.91 0.55 6.59
N TYR A 14 8.64 0.12 6.54
CA TYR A 14 8.27 -1.29 6.64
C TYR A 14 8.83 -2.12 5.47
N ILE A 15 8.75 -1.63 4.24
CA ILE A 15 9.38 -2.23 3.06
C ILE A 15 10.90 -2.34 3.25
N GLY A 16 11.53 -1.29 3.79
CA GLY A 16 12.95 -1.29 4.13
C GLY A 16 13.33 -2.37 5.15
N ARG A 17 12.50 -2.58 6.17
CA ARG A 17 12.67 -3.67 7.14
C ARG A 17 12.55 -5.04 6.48
N LEU A 18 11.55 -5.26 5.64
CA LEU A 18 11.40 -6.51 4.90
C LEU A 18 12.63 -6.83 4.03
N ARG A 19 13.24 -5.81 3.41
CA ARG A 19 14.50 -5.98 2.67
C ARG A 19 15.65 -6.39 3.59
N LYS A 20 15.77 -5.80 4.78
CA LYS A 20 16.81 -6.18 5.76
C LYS A 20 16.61 -7.61 6.29
N GLU A 21 15.38 -8.08 6.41
CA GLU A 21 15.05 -9.47 6.76
C GLU A 21 15.27 -10.47 5.60
N GLY A 22 15.78 -10.04 4.45
CA GLY A 22 15.97 -10.91 3.27
C GLY A 22 14.68 -11.24 2.51
N ARG A 23 13.54 -10.65 2.89
CA ARG A 23 12.23 -10.85 2.25
C ARG A 23 12.05 -9.93 1.04
N HIS A 24 12.98 -10.01 0.09
CA HIS A 24 13.04 -9.12 -1.07
C HIS A 24 11.78 -9.21 -1.96
N SER A 25 11.24 -10.41 -2.16
CA SER A 25 10.00 -10.61 -2.94
C SER A 25 8.81 -9.90 -2.28
N THR A 26 8.62 -10.09 -0.98
CA THR A 26 7.54 -9.42 -0.23
C THR A 26 7.71 -7.91 -0.22
N ALA A 27 8.94 -7.42 -0.03
CA ALA A 27 9.25 -5.99 -0.10
C ALA A 27 8.90 -5.38 -1.46
N HIS A 28 9.17 -6.12 -2.56
CA HIS A 28 8.81 -5.69 -3.90
C HIS A 28 7.29 -5.59 -4.07
N VAL A 29 6.55 -6.63 -3.66
CA VAL A 29 5.08 -6.66 -3.72
C VAL A 29 4.49 -5.51 -2.89
N TYR A 30 5.02 -5.24 -1.70
CA TYR A 30 4.55 -4.16 -0.83
C TYR A 30 4.86 -2.79 -1.42
N LYS A 31 6.02 -2.61 -2.06
CA LYS A 31 6.35 -1.38 -2.80
C LYS A 31 5.34 -1.14 -3.93
N ASN A 32 5.01 -2.17 -4.69
CA ASN A 32 4.06 -2.06 -5.79
C ASN A 32 2.63 -1.79 -5.27
N ALA A 33 2.25 -2.40 -4.14
CA ALA A 33 0.99 -2.14 -3.47
C ALA A 33 0.86 -0.66 -3.04
N LEU A 34 1.92 -0.09 -2.47
CA LEU A 34 1.96 1.31 -2.06
C LEU A 34 1.84 2.25 -3.26
N PHE A 35 2.57 1.96 -4.33
CA PHE A 35 2.52 2.75 -5.56
C PHE A 35 1.13 2.72 -6.21
N SER A 36 0.54 1.54 -6.32
CA SER A 36 -0.82 1.35 -6.83
C SER A 36 -1.86 2.10 -5.98
N PHE A 37 -1.73 2.06 -4.64
CA PHE A 37 -2.62 2.80 -3.75
C PHE A 37 -2.45 4.32 -3.84
N SER A 38 -1.21 4.80 -3.99
CA SER A 38 -0.89 6.21 -4.24
C SER A 38 -1.52 6.70 -5.54
N LYS A 39 -1.42 5.89 -6.61
CA LYS A 39 -2.07 6.16 -7.90
C LYS A 39 -3.59 6.21 -7.77
N PHE A 40 -4.19 5.27 -7.04
CA PHE A 40 -5.62 5.26 -6.75
C PHE A 40 -6.07 6.49 -5.94
N CYS A 41 -5.29 6.92 -4.95
CA CYS A 41 -5.59 8.14 -4.19
C CYS A 41 -5.31 9.44 -4.98
N GLY A 42 -4.71 9.37 -6.16
CA GLY A 42 -4.34 10.54 -6.97
C GLY A 42 -3.28 11.43 -6.29
N THR A 43 -2.51 10.90 -5.34
CA THR A 43 -1.49 11.66 -4.62
C THR A 43 -0.22 10.86 -4.44
N SER A 44 0.92 11.49 -4.68
CA SER A 44 2.24 10.91 -4.46
C SER A 44 2.51 10.61 -2.98
N ASN A 45 1.87 11.33 -2.06
CA ASN A 45 2.08 11.14 -0.63
C ASN A 45 0.75 10.90 0.10
N VAL A 46 0.43 9.62 0.28
CA VAL A 46 -0.75 9.18 1.03
C VAL A 46 -0.57 9.51 2.52
N SER A 47 -1.54 10.24 3.07
CA SER A 47 -1.68 10.49 4.50
C SER A 47 -2.57 9.42 5.15
N PHE A 48 -2.40 9.16 6.44
CA PHE A 48 -3.25 8.23 7.20
C PHE A 48 -4.74 8.57 7.10
N ARG A 49 -5.09 9.86 6.96
CA ARG A 49 -6.47 10.31 6.74
C ARG A 49 -7.12 9.75 5.47
N LEU A 50 -6.32 9.37 4.47
CA LEU A 50 -6.80 8.80 3.21
C LEU A 50 -6.93 7.27 3.30
N VAL A 51 -6.40 6.64 4.35
CA VAL A 51 -6.51 5.20 4.58
C VAL A 51 -7.76 4.94 5.42
N THR A 52 -8.93 5.19 4.85
CA THR A 52 -10.23 4.90 5.48
C THR A 52 -10.76 3.54 5.06
N ARG A 53 -11.63 2.91 5.87
CA ARG A 53 -12.27 1.63 5.51
C ARG A 53 -12.97 1.69 4.16
N GLU A 54 -13.64 2.81 3.87
CA GLU A 54 -14.34 2.98 2.59
C GLU A 54 -13.36 2.99 1.41
N ARG A 55 -12.27 3.74 1.52
CA ARG A 55 -11.24 3.79 0.46
C ARG A 55 -10.53 2.46 0.28
N LEU A 56 -10.27 1.73 1.36
CA LEU A 56 -9.73 0.37 1.28
C LEU A 56 -10.70 -0.57 0.58
N ARG A 57 -12.01 -0.49 0.88
CA ARG A 57 -13.03 -1.30 0.19
C ARG A 57 -13.08 -1.01 -1.31
N ARG A 58 -13.12 0.27 -1.69
CA ARG A 58 -13.09 0.70 -3.10
C ARG A 58 -11.79 0.29 -3.79
N TYR A 59 -10.65 0.39 -3.10
CA TYR A 59 -9.37 -0.05 -3.64
C TYR A 59 -9.33 -1.57 -3.86
N GLY A 60 -9.88 -2.36 -2.94
CA GLY A 60 -10.02 -3.81 -3.14
C GLY A 60 -10.82 -4.18 -4.38
N GLN A 61 -11.92 -3.46 -4.62
CA GLN A 61 -12.73 -3.63 -5.82
C GLN A 61 -11.98 -3.17 -7.08
N TYR A 62 -11.29 -2.02 -7.03
CA TYR A 62 -10.43 -1.56 -8.13
C TYR A 62 -9.37 -2.60 -8.51
N LEU A 63 -8.72 -3.24 -7.54
CA LEU A 63 -7.75 -4.30 -7.82
C LEU A 63 -8.41 -5.53 -8.47
N TYR A 64 -9.62 -5.86 -8.05
CA TYR A 64 -10.40 -6.95 -8.64
C TYR A 64 -10.79 -6.65 -10.09
N GLU A 65 -11.27 -5.43 -10.38
CA GLU A 65 -11.58 -4.98 -11.73
C GLU A 65 -10.34 -4.87 -12.63
N CYS A 66 -9.17 -4.61 -12.04
CA CYS A 66 -7.89 -4.64 -12.75
C CYS A 66 -7.44 -6.07 -13.12
N GLY A 67 -8.20 -7.11 -12.74
CA GLY A 67 -7.91 -8.50 -13.06
C GLY A 67 -6.79 -9.11 -12.21
N LEU A 68 -6.46 -8.50 -11.06
CA LEU A 68 -5.44 -9.02 -10.17
C LEU A 68 -5.92 -10.31 -9.48
N LYS A 69 -5.00 -11.28 -9.37
CA LYS A 69 -5.28 -12.52 -8.64
C LYS A 69 -5.67 -12.24 -7.18
N PRO A 70 -6.62 -12.99 -6.60
CA PRO A 70 -7.08 -12.77 -5.23
C PRO A 70 -5.93 -12.84 -4.21
N ASN A 71 -4.92 -13.70 -4.42
CA ASN A 71 -3.70 -13.72 -3.58
C ASN A 71 -2.95 -12.38 -3.56
N THR A 72 -2.84 -11.72 -4.71
CA THR A 72 -2.16 -10.42 -4.82
C THR A 72 -2.98 -9.34 -4.14
N ILE A 73 -4.31 -9.36 -4.34
CA ILE A 73 -5.24 -8.44 -3.68
C ILE A 73 -5.14 -8.58 -2.15
N SER A 74 -5.19 -9.81 -1.63
CA SER A 74 -5.04 -10.05 -0.20
C SER A 74 -3.71 -9.55 0.35
N THR A 75 -2.63 -9.71 -0.42
CA THR A 75 -1.29 -9.23 -0.02
C THR A 75 -1.24 -7.71 0.03
N TYR A 76 -1.79 -7.03 -0.98
CA TYR A 76 -1.86 -5.57 -1.02
C TYR A 76 -2.72 -5.02 0.13
N MET A 77 -3.88 -5.62 0.34
CA MET A 77 -4.82 -5.23 1.38
C MET A 77 -4.29 -5.53 2.79
N ARG A 78 -3.44 -6.55 2.95
CA ARG A 78 -2.75 -6.83 4.23
C ARG A 78 -1.75 -5.72 4.54
N MET A 79 -0.92 -5.32 3.57
CA MET A 79 0.02 -4.22 3.74
C MET A 79 -0.69 -2.92 4.16
N LEU A 80 -1.79 -2.58 3.51
CA LEU A 80 -2.53 -1.34 3.80
C LEU A 80 -3.29 -1.34 5.13
N ARG A 81 -3.44 -2.49 5.78
CA ARG A 81 -4.15 -2.66 7.07
C ARG A 81 -3.21 -2.94 8.25
N SER A 82 -1.92 -3.18 7.99
CA SER A 82 -0.91 -3.51 9.02
C SER A 82 -0.20 -2.28 9.57
#